data_AF-A0A3S1TX00-F1
#
_entry.id   AF-A0A3S1TX00-F1
#
_cell.length_a   1.000
_cell.length_b   1.000
_cell.length_c   1.000
_cell.angle_alpha   90.00
_cell.angle_beta   90.00
_cell.angle_gamma   90.00
#
_symmetry.space_group_name_H-M   'P 1'
#
loop_
_entity.id
_entity.type
_entity.pdbx_description
1 polymer ?
#
loop_
_entity_poly.entity_id
_entity_poly.type
_entity_poly.pdbx_seq_one_letter_code
_entity_poly.pdbx_strand_id
1 'polypeptide(L)'
;TLLIVAVAAILMRHSRFGLRTYALGSDAGAAELAGIPVTKHTILVYCASSIFVFLTAVIMISRVPVVTPNIGGTSLLLDAIAAAVLGGTSIFGGRGTVWGAVVGALIVSLLTTALRVFGTDPSSLELYKGAIIMVALLADSGMTYAKARLVEAAR
;
A
#
# COMPACT_ATOMS: atom_id res chain seq x y z
N THR A 1 -7.16 15.19 -1.94
CA THR A 1 -6.05 14.20 -1.84
C THR A 1 -4.84 14.73 -1.09
N LEU A 2 -4.23 15.86 -1.48
CA LEU A 2 -3.02 16.36 -0.79
C LEU A 2 -3.22 16.63 0.72
N LEU A 3 -4.34 17.22 1.12
CA LEU A 3 -4.66 17.44 2.54
C LEU A 3 -4.77 16.11 3.31
N ILE A 4 -5.41 15.11 2.71
CA ILE A 4 -5.57 13.75 3.27
C ILE A 4 -4.20 13.11 3.48
N VAL A 5 -3.30 13.22 2.49
CA VAL A 5 -1.92 12.73 2.56
C VAL A 5 -1.15 13.42 3.69
N ALA A 6 -1.28 14.74 3.83
CA ALA A 6 -0.59 15.49 4.88
C ALA A 6 -1.04 15.06 6.29
N VAL A 7 -2.36 14.91 6.48
CA VAL A 7 -2.91 14.41 7.76
C VAL A 7 -2.44 12.99 8.05
N ALA A 8 -2.48 12.09 7.06
CA ALA A 8 -2.01 10.72 7.21
C ALA A 8 -0.52 10.66 7.55
N ALA A 9 0.31 11.50 6.90
CA ALA A 9 1.76 11.57 7.14
C ALA A 9 2.08 12.03 8.57
N ILE A 10 1.38 13.05 9.06
CA ILE A 10 1.55 13.54 10.44
C ILE A 10 1.10 12.47 11.44
N LEU A 11 -0.06 11.85 11.20
CA LEU A 11 -0.59 10.80 12.06
C LEU A 11 0.40 9.61 12.14
N MET A 12 0.93 9.13 11.02
CA MET A 12 1.90 8.02 11.03
C MET A 12 3.24 8.38 11.66
N ARG A 13 3.73 9.61 11.50
CA ARG A 13 5.06 10.01 11.96
C ARG A 13 5.11 10.52 13.41
N HIS A 14 4.03 11.10 13.93
CA HIS A 14 4.03 11.75 15.24
C HIS A 14 3.03 11.17 16.25
N SER A 15 2.12 10.29 15.83
CA SER A 15 1.16 9.70 16.78
C SER A 15 1.62 8.37 17.35
N ARG A 16 1.13 8.04 18.56
CA ARG A 16 1.29 6.70 19.15
C ARG A 16 0.59 5.63 18.33
N PHE A 17 -0.42 6.00 17.54
CA PHE A 17 -1.08 5.08 16.61
C PHE A 17 -0.11 4.61 15.53
N GLY A 18 0.67 5.52 14.93
CA GLY A 18 1.71 5.17 13.96
C GLY A 18 2.80 4.27 14.55
N LEU A 19 3.30 4.60 15.74
CA LEU A 19 4.32 3.77 16.39
C LEU A 19 3.82 2.34 16.66
N ARG A 20 2.59 2.20 17.16
CA ARG A 20 1.97 0.91 17.46
C ARG A 20 1.68 0.10 16.19
N THR A 21 1.31 0.75 15.08
CA THR A 21 1.13 0.04 13.81
C THR A 21 2.44 -0.46 13.22
N TYR A 22 3.53 0.30 13.30
CA TYR A 22 4.85 -0.21 12.90
C TYR A 22 5.34 -1.35 13.80
N ALA A 23 5.15 -1.25 15.12
CA ALA A 23 5.50 -2.32 16.06
C ALA A 23 4.71 -3.61 15.81
N LEU A 24 3.39 -3.49 15.61
CA LEU A 24 2.53 -4.60 15.25
C LEU A 24 2.96 -5.27 13.93
N GLY A 25 3.34 -4.47 12.94
CA GLY A 25 3.79 -4.96 11.65
C GLY A 25 5.19 -5.59 11.66
N SER A 26 6.03 -5.31 12.64
CA SER A 26 7.34 -5.98 12.76
C SER A 26 7.24 -7.34 13.43
N ASP A 27 6.50 -7.44 14.53
CA ASP A 27 6.26 -8.68 15.25
C ASP A 27 5.03 -8.50 16.16
N ALA A 28 3.94 -9.19 15.81
CA ALA A 28 2.70 -9.10 16.56
C ALA A 28 2.79 -9.73 17.95
N GLY A 29 3.57 -10.81 18.11
CA GLY A 29 3.78 -11.46 19.40
C GLY A 29 4.60 -10.59 20.35
N ALA A 30 5.66 -9.96 19.85
CA ALA A 30 6.44 -9.00 20.64
C ALA A 30 5.62 -7.75 21.01
N ALA A 31 4.75 -7.29 20.11
CA ALA A 31 3.84 -6.17 20.39
C ALA A 31 2.82 -6.49 21.49
N GLU A 32 2.30 -7.72 21.52
CA GLU A 32 1.39 -8.19 22.56
C GLU A 32 2.08 -8.26 23.93
N LEU A 33 3.30 -8.79 23.98
CA LEU A 33 4.13 -8.81 25.20
C LEU A 33 4.49 -7.40 25.70
N ALA A 34 4.60 -6.43 24.79
CA ALA A 34 4.79 -5.02 25.12
C ALA A 34 3.50 -4.30 25.59
N GLY A 35 2.40 -5.02 25.75
CA GLY A 35 1.12 -4.49 26.24
C GLY A 35 0.29 -3.75 25.19
N ILE A 36 0.59 -3.92 23.90
CA ILE A 36 -0.23 -3.36 22.82
C ILE A 36 -1.40 -4.31 22.56
N PRO A 37 -2.68 -3.86 22.65
CA PRO A 37 -3.82 -4.71 22.37
C PRO A 37 -3.95 -4.96 20.87
N VAL A 38 -3.24 -5.98 20.36
CA VAL A 38 -3.09 -6.32 18.94
C VAL A 38 -4.45 -6.35 18.23
N THR A 39 -5.39 -7.15 18.71
CA THR A 39 -6.72 -7.32 18.08
C THR A 39 -7.47 -6.00 17.95
N LYS A 40 -7.54 -5.20 19.02
CA LYS A 40 -8.23 -3.89 19.00
C LYS A 40 -7.53 -2.91 18.07
N HIS A 41 -6.20 -2.93 18.04
CA HIS A 41 -5.43 -2.05 17.18
C HIS A 41 -5.57 -2.41 15.71
N THR A 42 -5.59 -3.69 15.36
CA THR A 42 -5.84 -4.18 14.00
C THR A 42 -7.22 -3.73 13.50
N ILE A 43 -8.26 -3.87 14.33
CA ILE A 43 -9.61 -3.37 14.00
C ILE A 43 -9.57 -1.86 13.72
N LEU A 44 -8.89 -1.08 14.56
CA LEU A 44 -8.76 0.36 14.38
C LEU A 44 -8.07 0.71 13.05
N VAL A 45 -7.04 -0.04 12.67
CA VAL A 45 -6.35 0.14 11.38
C VAL A 45 -7.29 -0.11 10.21
N TYR A 46 -8.06 -1.20 10.23
CA TYR A 46 -9.06 -1.48 9.19
C TYR A 46 -10.16 -0.41 9.13
N CYS A 47 -10.64 0.06 10.28
CA CYS A 47 -11.59 1.17 10.32
C CYS A 47 -11.00 2.45 9.73
N ALA A 48 -9.75 2.78 10.06
CA ALA A 48 -9.06 3.94 9.51
C ALA A 48 -8.89 3.83 7.99
N SER A 49 -8.47 2.67 7.46
CA SER A 49 -8.38 2.47 6.00
C SER A 49 -9.73 2.63 5.31
N SER A 50 -10.81 2.13 5.91
CA SER A 50 -12.15 2.26 5.35
C SER A 50 -12.61 3.73 5.24
N ILE A 51 -12.23 4.59 6.18
CA ILE A 51 -12.51 6.04 6.11
C ILE A 51 -11.80 6.67 4.90
N PHE A 52 -10.55 6.30 4.64
CA PHE A 52 -9.81 6.78 3.47
C PHE A 52 -10.42 6.27 2.16
N VAL A 53 -10.82 5.00 2.11
CA VAL A 53 -11.50 4.42 0.95
C VAL A 53 -12.84 5.10 0.70
N PHE A 54 -13.65 5.31 1.73
CA PHE A 54 -14.93 6.02 1.62
C PHE A 54 -14.75 7.43 1.05
N LEU A 55 -13.80 8.20 1.60
CA LEU A 55 -13.53 9.56 1.13
C LEU A 55 -13.04 9.57 -0.33
N THR A 56 -12.22 8.60 -0.71
CA THR A 56 -11.74 8.43 -2.08
C THR A 56 -12.88 8.04 -3.03
N ALA A 57 -13.77 7.16 -2.60
CA ALA A 57 -14.93 6.73 -3.38
C ALA A 57 -15.88 7.89 -3.65
N VAL A 58 -16.20 8.72 -2.64
CA VAL A 58 -17.03 9.93 -2.81
C VAL A 58 -16.41 10.88 -3.84
N ILE A 59 -15.08 11.11 -3.76
CA ILE A 59 -14.37 11.93 -4.74
C ILE A 59 -14.41 11.29 -6.13
N MET A 60 -14.29 9.97 -6.24
CA MET A 60 -14.31 9.27 -7.52
C MET A 60 -15.68 9.36 -8.19
N ILE A 61 -16.76 9.14 -7.44
CA ILE A 61 -18.14 9.21 -7.95
C ILE A 61 -18.45 10.61 -8.47
N SER A 62 -17.94 11.66 -7.83
CA SER A 62 -18.12 13.04 -8.30
C SER A 62 -17.51 13.33 -9.67
N ARG A 63 -16.57 12.50 -10.14
CA ARG A 63 -15.85 12.71 -11.42
C ARG A 63 -16.41 11.90 -12.57
N VAL A 64 -17.21 10.87 -12.30
CA VAL A 64 -17.66 9.93 -13.33
C VAL A 64 -19.13 10.19 -13.66
N PRO A 65 -19.49 10.54 -14.91
CA PRO A 65 -20.86 10.86 -15.29
C PRO A 65 -21.79 9.63 -15.37
N VAL A 66 -21.23 8.43 -15.58
CA VAL A 66 -21.99 7.18 -15.69
C VAL A 66 -21.33 6.09 -14.86
N VAL A 67 -22.08 5.51 -13.92
CA VAL A 67 -21.57 4.43 -13.07
C VAL A 67 -21.78 3.08 -13.76
N THR A 68 -20.72 2.47 -14.27
CA THR A 68 -20.74 1.07 -14.73
C THR A 68 -20.51 0.10 -13.57
N PRO A 69 -21.08 -1.13 -13.58
CA PRO A 69 -20.94 -2.10 -12.49
C PRO A 69 -19.50 -2.50 -12.13
N ASN A 70 -18.54 -2.27 -13.04
CA ASN A 70 -17.12 -2.58 -12.82
C ASN A 70 -16.32 -1.42 -12.20
N ILE A 71 -16.96 -0.29 -11.88
CA ILE A 71 -16.28 0.84 -11.23
C ILE A 71 -15.93 0.46 -9.79
N GLY A 72 -14.63 0.39 -9.51
CA GLY A 72 -14.11 -0.03 -8.20
C GLY A 72 -13.84 -1.53 -8.08
N GLY A 73 -13.76 -2.27 -9.20
CA GLY A 73 -13.38 -3.68 -9.23
C GLY A 73 -11.92 -3.95 -8.83
N THR A 74 -11.47 -5.18 -9.08
CA THR A 74 -10.16 -5.72 -8.66
C THR A 74 -8.96 -4.87 -9.09
N SER A 75 -9.03 -4.17 -10.22
CA SER A 75 -7.98 -3.26 -10.69
C SER A 75 -7.63 -2.15 -9.71
N LEU A 76 -8.61 -1.63 -8.97
CA LEU A 76 -8.36 -0.55 -8.01
C LEU A 76 -7.64 -1.06 -6.75
N LEU A 77 -7.91 -2.31 -6.36
CA LEU A 77 -7.18 -3.01 -5.30
C LEU A 77 -5.73 -3.30 -5.72
N LEU A 78 -5.54 -3.79 -6.94
CA LEU A 78 -4.22 -4.05 -7.51
C LEU A 78 -3.39 -2.76 -7.59
N ASP A 79 -3.98 -1.66 -8.04
CA ASP A 79 -3.30 -0.36 -8.10
C ASP A 79 -2.90 0.15 -6.72
N ALA A 80 -3.75 -0.04 -5.70
CA ALA A 80 -3.46 0.34 -4.33
C ALA A 80 -2.29 -0.46 -3.74
N ILE A 81 -2.28 -1.78 -3.93
CA ILE A 81 -1.17 -2.64 -3.47
C ILE A 81 0.11 -2.30 -4.25
N ALA A 82 0.03 -2.15 -5.57
CA ALA A 82 1.16 -1.77 -6.42
C ALA A 82 1.79 -0.45 -5.96
N ALA A 83 0.97 0.56 -5.70
CA ALA A 83 1.42 1.87 -5.26
C ALA A 83 2.13 1.81 -3.90
N ALA A 84 1.61 1.02 -2.96
CA ALA A 84 2.22 0.85 -1.66
C ALA A 84 3.60 0.15 -1.78
N VAL A 85 3.63 -1.01 -2.45
CA VAL A 85 4.84 -1.84 -2.58
C VAL A 85 5.93 -1.14 -3.40
N LEU A 86 5.60 -0.56 -4.57
CA LEU A 86 6.54 0.24 -5.35
C LEU A 86 7.00 1.49 -4.60
N GLY A 87 6.14 2.01 -3.72
CA GLY A 87 6.48 3.09 -2.79
C GLY A 87 7.41 2.68 -1.64
N GLY A 88 7.81 1.41 -1.56
CA GLY A 88 8.71 0.89 -0.53
C GLY A 88 8.04 0.50 0.79
N THR A 89 6.72 0.28 0.79
CA THR A 89 6.08 -0.35 1.97
C THR A 89 6.32 -1.86 1.95
N SER A 90 6.80 -2.39 3.07
CA SER A 90 7.03 -3.82 3.26
C SER A 90 5.71 -4.59 3.27
N ILE A 91 5.64 -5.67 2.51
CA ILE A 91 4.48 -6.58 2.47
C ILE A 91 4.36 -7.37 3.77
N PHE A 92 5.51 -7.72 4.36
CA PHE A 92 5.57 -8.41 5.64
C PHE A 92 5.34 -7.47 6.83
N GLY A 93 5.17 -6.16 6.59
CA GLY A 93 4.90 -5.17 7.63
C GLY A 93 6.16 -4.54 8.23
N GLY A 94 5.93 -3.64 9.19
CA GLY A 94 6.96 -3.01 10.03
C GLY A 94 7.80 -1.92 9.36
N ARG A 95 7.67 -1.71 8.05
CA ARG A 95 8.42 -0.69 7.29
C ARG A 95 7.56 -0.04 6.20
N GLY A 96 7.72 1.26 6.03
CA GLY A 96 7.05 2.03 4.98
C GLY A 96 6.96 3.50 5.35
N THR A 97 6.62 4.36 4.38
CA THR A 97 6.31 5.77 4.63
C THR A 97 5.13 6.20 3.77
N VAL A 98 4.34 7.16 4.27
CA VAL A 98 3.23 7.75 3.51
C VAL A 98 3.74 8.41 2.23
N TRP A 99 4.89 9.08 2.30
CA TRP A 99 5.52 9.71 1.13
C TRP A 99 5.95 8.70 0.07
N GLY A 100 6.51 7.56 0.51
CA GLY A 100 6.82 6.45 -0.39
C GLY A 100 5.59 5.97 -1.16
N ALA A 101 4.48 5.72 -0.46
CA ALA A 101 3.22 5.31 -1.10
C ALA A 101 2.66 6.36 -2.08
N VAL A 102 2.84 7.66 -1.82
CA VAL A 102 2.44 8.73 -2.76
C VAL A 102 3.28 8.69 -4.03
N VAL A 103 4.59 8.51 -3.90
CA VAL A 103 5.50 8.37 -5.04
C VAL A 103 5.16 7.10 -5.84
N GLY A 104 4.90 5.99 -5.16
CA GLY A 104 4.46 4.75 -5.80
C GLY A 104 3.12 4.91 -6.54
N ALA A 105 2.15 5.62 -5.95
CA ALA A 105 0.88 5.93 -6.61
C ALA A 105 1.06 6.77 -7.89
N LEU A 106 2.00 7.73 -7.88
CA LEU A 106 2.36 8.49 -9.07
C LEU A 106 2.97 7.60 -10.16
N ILE A 107 3.87 6.69 -9.79
CA ILE A 107 4.49 5.73 -10.73
C ILE A 107 3.42 4.83 -11.35
N VAL A 108 2.54 4.24 -10.54
CA VAL A 108 1.45 3.37 -11.02
C VAL A 108 0.48 4.15 -11.91
N SER A 109 0.15 5.39 -11.55
CA SER A 109 -0.72 6.24 -12.37
C SER A 109 -0.08 6.56 -13.73
N LEU A 110 1.21 6.88 -13.77
CA LEU A 110 1.95 7.15 -15.00
C LEU A 110 2.00 5.92 -15.89
N LEU A 111 2.34 4.77 -15.31
CA LEU A 111 2.38 3.48 -15.99
C LEU A 111 1.00 3.11 -16.58
N THR A 112 -0.06 3.27 -15.79
CA THR A 112 -1.43 2.98 -16.24
C THR A 112 -1.81 3.88 -17.42
N THR A 113 -1.49 5.17 -17.34
CA THR A 113 -1.75 6.12 -18.44
C THR A 113 -0.93 5.76 -19.68
N ALA A 114 0.35 5.41 -19.53
CA ALA A 114 1.21 5.01 -20.65
C ALA A 114 0.65 3.76 -21.35
N LEU A 115 0.33 2.70 -20.61
CA LEU A 115 -0.22 1.45 -21.17
C LEU A 115 -1.57 1.66 -21.87
N ARG A 116 -2.41 2.56 -21.36
CA ARG A 116 -3.66 2.97 -22.03
C ARG A 116 -3.40 3.68 -23.36
N VAL A 117 -2.41 4.58 -23.41
CA VAL A 117 -2.04 5.30 -24.64
C VAL A 117 -1.46 4.36 -25.69
N PHE A 118 -0.72 3.32 -25.28
CA PHE A 118 -0.22 2.28 -26.18
C PHE A 118 -1.31 1.34 -26.74
N GLY A 119 -2.59 1.60 -26.45
CA GLY A 119 -3.72 0.86 -27.03
C GLY A 119 -3.92 -0.53 -26.42
N THR A 120 -3.47 -0.74 -25.17
CA THR A 120 -3.66 -2.02 -24.48
C THR A 120 -5.12 -2.21 -24.08
N ASP A 121 -5.70 -3.36 -24.43
CA ASP A 121 -7.06 -3.71 -24.02
C ASP A 121 -7.21 -3.73 -22.49
N PRO A 122 -8.39 -3.32 -21.95
CA PRO A 122 -8.62 -3.24 -20.50
C PRO A 122 -8.36 -4.54 -19.74
N SER A 123 -8.65 -5.69 -20.35
CA SER A 123 -8.41 -7.02 -19.79
C SER A 123 -6.92 -7.35 -19.66
N SER A 124 -6.14 -7.02 -20.68
CA SER A 124 -4.69 -7.21 -20.70
C SER A 124 -3.98 -6.28 -19.72
N LEU A 125 -4.56 -5.11 -19.44
CA LEU A 125 -4.00 -4.12 -18.52
C LEU A 125 -3.88 -4.65 -17.08
N GLU A 126 -4.88 -5.40 -16.60
CA GLU A 126 -4.84 -6.03 -15.28
C GLU A 126 -3.73 -7.09 -15.19
N LEU A 127 -3.52 -7.87 -16.27
CA LEU A 127 -2.45 -8.86 -16.35
C LEU A 127 -1.06 -8.20 -16.26
N TYR A 128 -0.82 -7.13 -17.02
CA TYR A 128 0.45 -6.40 -16.97
C TYR A 128 0.71 -5.78 -15.59
N LYS A 129 -0.32 -5.20 -14.95
CA LYS A 129 -0.21 -4.68 -13.59
C LYS A 129 0.15 -5.77 -12.59
N GLY A 130 -0.53 -6.92 -12.64
CA GLY A 130 -0.22 -8.08 -11.79
C GLY A 130 1.20 -8.58 -11.99
N ALA A 131 1.67 -8.67 -13.25
CA ALA A 131 3.04 -9.07 -13.57
C ALA A 131 4.07 -8.09 -12.98
N ILE A 132 3.82 -6.78 -13.07
CA ILE A 132 4.73 -5.75 -12.51
C ILE A 132 4.81 -5.84 -10.99
N ILE A 133 3.68 -6.07 -10.31
CA ILE A 133 3.66 -6.29 -8.85
C ILE A 133 4.45 -7.55 -8.49
N MET A 134 4.26 -8.65 -9.22
CA MET A 134 5.02 -9.89 -9.01
C MET A 134 6.52 -9.69 -9.15
N VAL A 135 6.96 -8.96 -10.19
CA VAL A 135 8.39 -8.63 -10.38
C VAL A 135 8.91 -7.76 -9.23
N ALA A 136 8.15 -6.73 -8.84
CA ALA A 136 8.53 -5.87 -7.72
C ALA A 136 8.66 -6.66 -6.40
N LEU A 137 7.76 -7.62 -6.17
CA LEU A 137 7.72 -8.47 -4.99
C LEU A 137 8.87 -9.48 -4.96
N LEU A 138 9.19 -10.08 -6.10
CA LEU A 138 10.35 -10.98 -6.24
C LEU A 138 11.67 -10.23 -6.00
N ALA A 139 11.77 -9.00 -6.48
CA ALA A 139 12.92 -8.14 -6.20
C ALA A 139 13.03 -7.79 -4.71
N ASP A 140 11.93 -7.42 -4.06
CA ASP A 140 11.90 -7.05 -2.63
C ASP A 140 12.20 -8.25 -1.70
N SER A 141 11.58 -9.39 -1.96
CA SER A 141 11.83 -10.63 -1.23
C SER A 141 13.27 -11.11 -1.43
N GLY A 142 13.78 -11.14 -2.67
CA GLY A 142 15.17 -11.51 -2.97
C GLY A 142 16.19 -10.61 -2.26
N MET A 143 15.93 -9.31 -2.18
CA MET A 143 16.76 -8.35 -1.44
C MET A 143 16.75 -8.62 0.08
N THR A 144 15.59 -9.01 0.61
CA THR A 144 15.43 -9.32 2.04
C THR A 144 16.18 -10.62 2.41
N TYR A 145 16.10 -11.65 1.57
CA TYR A 145 16.88 -12.88 1.73
C TYR A 145 18.39 -12.64 1.62
N ALA A 146 18.83 -11.80 0.69
CA ALA A 146 20.24 -11.47 0.54
C ALA A 146 20.79 -10.77 1.80
N LYS A 147 20.04 -9.84 2.39
CA LYS A 147 20.42 -9.17 3.65
C LYS A 147 20.46 -10.12 4.84
N ALA A 148 19.50 -11.06 4.94
CA ALA A 148 19.50 -12.06 6.01
C ALA A 148 20.75 -12.95 5.96
N ARG A 149 21.13 -13.39 4.75
CA ARG A 149 22.30 -14.26 4.55
C ARG A 149 23.64 -13.56 4.84
N LEU A 150 23.73 -12.24 4.58
CA LEU A 150 24.91 -11.45 4.93
C LEU A 150 25.08 -11.26 6.44
N VAL A 151 23.98 -11.17 7.19
CA VAL A 151 24.01 -11.08 8.66
C VAL A 151 24.41 -12.41 9.29
N GLU A 152 23.95 -13.54 8.74
CA GLU A 152 24.42 -14.87 9.16
C GLU A 152 25.89 -15.11 8.81
N ALA A 153 26.36 -14.64 7.65
CA ALA A 153 27.78 -14.75 7.27
C ALA A 153 28.70 -13.81 8.07
N ALA A 154 28.14 -12.82 8.77
CA ALA A 154 28.88 -11.87 9.60
C ALA A 154 28.87 -12.23 11.11
N ARG A 155 28.17 -13.31 11.50
CA ARG A 155 28.25 -13.92 12.84
C ARG A 155 29.24 -15.07 12.84
#